data_AF-A0A6B1D3Q0-F1
#
_entry.id   AF-A0A6B1D3Q0-F1
#
_cell.length_a   1.000
_cell.length_b   1.000
_cell.length_c   1.000
_cell.angle_alpha   90.00
_cell.angle_beta   90.00
_cell.angle_gamma   90.00
#
_symmetry.space_group_name_H-M   'P 1'
#
loop_
_entity.id
_entity.type
_entity.pdbx_description
1 polymer ?
#
loop_
_entity_poly.entity_id
_entity_poly.type
_entity_poly.pdbx_seq_one_letter_code
_entity_poly.pdbx_strand_id
1 'polypeptide(L)'
;MVAGALDGLLPLFSHVYREPPRYQLEETLRRWCDEEELDLILTVGGTFPAPGPSAEEIVPEATTAVLERLMPSLPETMRAKAVAKNPMAMLDRGIAGIRGRTLIINLPGGQALTGAFLGGISGVIPAVMERIGVEDEQPVTEDAPVEPGQENIRPRSGALDKEEFAAFLQRRQKSE
;
A
#
# COMPACT_ATOMS: atom_id res chain seq x y z
N MET A 1 2.39 -14.06 16.64
CA MET A 1 2.17 -12.71 17.23
C MET A 1 3.36 -11.82 16.87
N VAL A 2 3.12 -10.76 16.09
CA VAL A 2 4.09 -9.66 15.92
C VAL A 2 3.76 -8.64 17.01
N ALA A 3 4.22 -8.88 18.23
CA ALA A 3 4.02 -7.96 19.34
C ALA A 3 5.01 -6.79 19.18
N GLY A 4 4.50 -5.57 19.05
CA GLY A 4 5.30 -4.33 19.08
C GLY A 4 5.39 -3.54 17.79
N ALA A 5 4.86 -4.02 16.65
CA ALA A 5 4.84 -3.24 15.41
C ALA A 5 3.50 -2.50 15.18
N LEU A 6 2.42 -2.89 15.85
CA LEU A 6 1.08 -2.32 15.65
C LEU A 6 0.37 -2.13 17.00
N ASP A 7 1.02 -1.44 17.95
CA ASP A 7 0.36 -1.08 19.20
C ASP A 7 -0.93 -0.29 18.90
N GLY A 8 -2.08 -0.85 19.26
CA GLY A 8 -3.40 -0.26 19.05
C GLY A 8 -4.27 -0.91 17.96
N LEU A 9 -3.72 -1.75 17.08
CA LEU A 9 -4.52 -2.50 16.10
C LEU A 9 -4.84 -3.89 16.64
N LEU A 10 -6.05 -4.06 17.17
CA LEU A 10 -6.58 -5.38 17.52
C LEU A 10 -7.04 -6.08 16.23
N PRO A 11 -6.69 -7.36 16.01
CA PRO A 11 -7.21 -8.10 14.87
C PRO A 11 -8.73 -8.25 15.03
N LEU A 12 -9.49 -7.56 14.18
CA LEU A 12 -10.95 -7.66 14.16
C LEU A 12 -11.40 -9.00 13.57
N PHE A 13 -10.67 -9.51 12.58
CA PHE A 13 -10.96 -10.75 11.89
C PHE A 13 -9.68 -11.53 11.61
N SER A 14 -9.76 -12.87 11.70
CA SER A 14 -8.69 -13.76 11.24
C SER A 14 -9.29 -14.93 10.48
N HIS A 15 -8.74 -15.20 9.29
CA HIS A 15 -9.12 -16.37 8.50
C HIS A 15 -7.85 -17.09 8.07
N VAL A 16 -7.85 -18.41 8.21
CA VAL A 16 -6.70 -19.26 7.90
C VAL A 16 -7.07 -20.17 6.75
N TYR A 17 -6.36 -20.01 5.64
CA TYR A 17 -6.48 -20.90 4.49
C TYR A 17 -5.41 -21.98 4.56
N ARG A 18 -5.79 -23.21 4.17
CA ARG A 18 -4.85 -24.27 3.79
C ARG A 18 -5.09 -24.55 2.31
N GLU A 19 -4.07 -24.34 1.50
CA GLU A 19 -4.13 -24.59 0.04
C GLU A 19 -5.35 -23.95 -0.65
N PRO A 20 -5.64 -22.65 -0.43
CA PRO A 20 -6.80 -22.04 -1.07
C PRO A 20 -6.56 -21.95 -2.58
N PRO A 21 -7.58 -22.21 -3.42
CA PRO A 21 -7.52 -21.79 -4.81
C PRO A 21 -7.52 -20.25 -4.86
N ARG A 22 -6.83 -19.70 -5.87
CA ARG A 22 -6.66 -18.24 -6.02
C ARG A 22 -7.96 -17.44 -5.95
N TYR A 23 -9.02 -17.91 -6.63
CA TYR A 23 -10.29 -17.19 -6.68
C TYR A 23 -10.92 -16.99 -5.30
N GLN A 24 -10.74 -17.95 -4.37
CA GLN A 24 -11.29 -17.87 -3.02
C GLN A 24 -10.61 -16.76 -2.22
N LEU A 25 -9.30 -16.61 -2.39
CA LEU A 25 -8.56 -15.51 -1.79
C LEU A 25 -9.00 -14.16 -2.36
N GLU A 26 -9.17 -14.06 -3.68
CA GLU A 26 -9.66 -12.85 -4.32
C GLU A 26 -11.06 -12.44 -3.83
N GLU A 27 -11.99 -13.40 -3.77
CA GLU A 27 -13.36 -13.18 -3.26
C GLU A 27 -13.35 -12.70 -1.81
N THR A 28 -12.50 -13.29 -0.97
CA THR A 28 -12.36 -12.88 0.43
C THR A 28 -11.84 -11.45 0.55
N LEU A 29 -10.81 -11.11 -0.22
CA LEU A 29 -10.26 -9.77 -0.23
C LEU A 29 -11.30 -8.75 -0.69
N ARG A 30 -12.06 -9.04 -1.76
CA ARG A 30 -13.16 -8.18 -2.21
C ARG A 30 -14.22 -8.01 -1.14
N ARG A 31 -14.72 -9.10 -0.55
CA ARG A 31 -15.73 -9.05 0.52
C ARG A 31 -15.26 -8.22 1.71
N TRP A 32 -14.02 -8.43 2.15
CA TRP A 32 -13.45 -7.70 3.28
C TRP A 32 -13.26 -6.20 3.01
N CYS A 33 -12.99 -5.82 1.77
CA CYS A 33 -12.91 -4.42 1.38
C CYS A 33 -14.30 -3.79 1.18
N ASP A 34 -15.21 -4.49 0.51
CA ASP A 34 -16.42 -3.89 -0.06
C ASP A 34 -17.65 -4.08 0.84
N GLU A 35 -17.71 -5.15 1.62
CA GLU A 35 -18.87 -5.50 2.46
C GLU A 35 -18.57 -5.31 3.94
N GLU A 36 -17.41 -5.80 4.41
CA GLU A 36 -16.98 -5.62 5.81
C GLU A 36 -16.28 -4.27 6.03
N GLU A 37 -15.92 -3.59 4.94
CA GLU A 37 -15.30 -2.27 4.90
C GLU A 37 -14.10 -2.11 5.86
N LEU A 38 -13.21 -3.11 5.87
CA LEU A 38 -12.02 -3.09 6.73
C LEU A 38 -11.02 -2.01 6.27
N ASP A 39 -10.40 -1.30 7.21
CA ASP A 39 -9.41 -0.27 6.85
C ASP A 39 -8.04 -0.85 6.49
N LEU A 40 -7.69 -2.03 7.04
CA LEU A 40 -6.41 -2.69 6.86
C LEU A 40 -6.55 -4.20 6.76
N ILE A 41 -5.99 -4.78 5.69
CA ILE A 41 -5.87 -6.23 5.50
C ILE A 41 -4.38 -6.60 5.43
N LEU A 42 -3.96 -7.49 6.33
CA LEU A 42 -2.64 -8.11 6.29
C LEU A 42 -2.80 -9.58 5.90
N THR A 43 -2.15 -9.97 4.81
CA THR A 43 -2.00 -11.39 4.46
C THR A 43 -0.64 -11.88 4.91
N VAL A 44 -0.53 -13.15 5.32
CA VAL A 44 0.72 -13.73 5.84
C VAL A 44 0.98 -15.07 5.15
N GLY A 45 2.11 -15.17 4.45
CA GLY A 45 2.49 -16.36 3.67
C GLY A 45 2.05 -16.28 2.21
N GLY A 46 2.44 -17.27 1.42
CA GLY A 46 2.03 -17.39 0.03
C GLY A 46 2.66 -16.36 -0.93
N THR A 47 3.78 -15.72 -0.55
CA THR A 47 4.46 -14.67 -1.32
C THR A 47 5.78 -15.08 -1.97
N PHE A 48 6.30 -16.27 -1.71
CA PHE A 48 7.61 -16.71 -2.23
C PHE A 48 7.52 -17.25 -3.67
N PRO A 49 8.66 -17.46 -4.35
CA PRO A 49 8.65 -18.16 -5.62
C PRO A 49 8.34 -19.65 -5.39
N ALA A 50 7.51 -20.23 -6.26
CA ALA A 50 7.26 -21.66 -6.27
C ALA A 50 7.05 -22.20 -7.69
N PRO A 51 7.20 -23.52 -7.90
CA PRO A 51 7.05 -24.13 -9.22
C PRO A 51 5.58 -24.22 -9.66
N GLY A 52 5.28 -23.76 -10.87
CA GLY A 52 4.04 -24.04 -11.59
C GLY A 52 2.76 -23.39 -11.03
N PRO A 53 1.60 -23.65 -11.67
CA PRO A 53 0.32 -23.01 -11.35
C PRO A 53 -0.42 -23.58 -10.12
N SER A 54 0.16 -24.56 -9.42
CA SER A 54 -0.45 -25.27 -8.28
C SER A 54 0.27 -25.01 -6.94
N ALA A 55 1.05 -23.94 -6.85
CA ALA A 55 1.75 -23.62 -5.62
C ALA A 55 0.91 -22.72 -4.71
N GLU A 56 0.98 -22.94 -3.40
CA GLU A 56 0.35 -22.10 -2.36
C GLU A 56 0.83 -20.64 -2.38
N GLU A 57 1.90 -20.36 -3.13
CA GLU A 57 2.50 -19.05 -3.29
C GLU A 57 1.77 -18.15 -4.32
N ILE A 58 0.48 -17.94 -4.11
CA ILE A 58 -0.46 -17.23 -5.01
C ILE A 58 -0.94 -15.88 -4.48
N VAL A 59 -0.51 -15.48 -3.28
CA VAL A 59 -1.03 -14.30 -2.59
C VAL A 59 -0.78 -13.01 -3.37
N PRO A 60 0.40 -12.77 -3.98
CA PRO A 60 0.62 -11.60 -4.83
C PRO A 60 -0.33 -11.54 -6.03
N GLU A 61 -0.57 -12.69 -6.68
CA GLU A 61 -1.45 -12.80 -7.85
C GLU A 61 -2.92 -12.52 -7.48
N ALA A 62 -3.40 -13.08 -6.37
CA ALA A 62 -4.74 -12.81 -5.87
C ALA A 62 -4.90 -11.33 -5.49
N THR A 63 -3.92 -10.78 -4.77
CA THR A 63 -3.95 -9.38 -4.34
C THR A 63 -3.96 -8.44 -5.55
N THR A 64 -3.12 -8.70 -6.56
CA THR A 64 -3.04 -7.88 -7.79
C THR A 64 -4.39 -7.80 -8.50
N ALA A 65 -5.18 -8.88 -8.51
CA ALA A 65 -6.48 -8.93 -9.18
C ALA A 65 -7.60 -8.18 -8.44
N VAL A 66 -7.34 -7.71 -7.22
CA VAL A 66 -8.33 -7.03 -6.36
C VAL A 66 -7.98 -5.55 -6.16
N LEU A 67 -6.70 -5.20 -6.21
CA LEU A 67 -6.22 -3.83 -6.03
C LEU A 67 -6.69 -2.87 -7.14
N GLU A 68 -7.03 -1.65 -6.74
CA GLU A 68 -7.35 -0.54 -7.64
C GLU A 68 -6.14 0.36 -7.87
N ARG A 69 -5.32 0.55 -6.82
CA ARG A 69 -4.09 1.35 -6.88
C ARG A 69 -2.96 0.62 -6.17
N LEU A 70 -1.82 0.49 -6.84
CA LEU A 70 -0.61 -0.10 -6.26
C LEU A 70 0.12 0.90 -5.35
N MET A 71 0.71 0.40 -4.27
CA MET A 71 1.61 1.15 -3.40
C MET A 71 3.00 0.49 -3.39
N PRO A 72 3.79 0.60 -4.46
CA PRO A 72 5.05 -0.16 -4.63
C PRO A 72 6.11 0.19 -3.59
N SER A 73 6.13 1.42 -3.08
CA SER A 73 7.13 1.86 -2.10
C SER A 73 7.05 1.11 -0.76
N LEU A 74 5.87 0.61 -0.38
CA LEU A 74 5.70 -0.18 0.85
C LEU A 74 6.46 -1.52 0.77
N PRO A 75 6.18 -2.44 -0.17
CA PRO A 75 6.89 -3.71 -0.26
C PRO A 75 8.37 -3.54 -0.59
N GLU A 76 8.76 -2.51 -1.34
CA GLU A 76 10.18 -2.16 -1.53
C GLU A 76 10.87 -1.82 -0.20
N THR A 77 10.26 -0.95 0.61
CA THR A 77 10.79 -0.55 1.92
C THR A 77 10.84 -1.74 2.89
N MET A 78 9.80 -2.58 2.90
CA MET A 78 9.77 -3.79 3.71
C MET A 78 10.94 -4.72 3.38
N ARG A 79 11.15 -5.05 2.10
CA ARG A 79 12.27 -5.88 1.65
C ARG A 79 13.61 -5.25 2.00
N ALA A 80 13.81 -3.97 1.68
CA ALA A 80 15.08 -3.28 1.93
C ALA A 80 15.49 -3.34 3.41
N LYS A 81 14.53 -3.14 4.33
CA LYS A 81 14.79 -3.21 5.78
C LYS A 81 14.93 -4.64 6.29
N ALA A 82 14.20 -5.60 5.71
CA ALA A 82 14.24 -6.99 6.15
C ALA A 82 15.49 -7.75 5.67
N VAL A 83 16.03 -7.42 4.48
CA VAL A 83 17.24 -8.07 3.92
C VAL A 83 18.44 -7.97 4.85
N ALA A 84 18.59 -6.86 5.59
CA ALA A 84 19.66 -6.70 6.56
C ALA A 84 19.62 -7.74 7.70
N LYS A 85 18.43 -8.29 7.99
CA LYS A 85 18.23 -9.32 9.04
C LYS A 85 18.14 -10.72 8.46
N ASN A 86 17.57 -10.87 7.27
CA ASN A 86 17.39 -12.14 6.60
C ASN A 86 17.53 -11.98 5.08
N PRO A 87 18.61 -12.48 4.45
CA PRO A 87 18.82 -12.40 3.00
C PRO A 87 17.67 -12.99 2.17
N MET A 88 16.94 -13.97 2.71
CA MET A 88 15.78 -14.59 2.03
C MET A 88 14.63 -13.62 1.81
N ALA A 89 14.62 -12.46 2.49
CA ALA A 89 13.66 -11.39 2.23
C ALA A 89 13.68 -10.92 0.76
N MET A 90 14.78 -11.10 0.03
CA MET A 90 14.85 -10.76 -1.39
C MET A 90 13.95 -11.62 -2.28
N LEU A 91 13.54 -12.81 -1.82
CA LEU A 91 12.69 -13.70 -2.60
C LEU A 91 11.20 -13.35 -2.49
N ASP A 92 10.82 -12.48 -1.56
CA ASP A 92 9.43 -12.10 -1.36
C ASP A 92 8.88 -11.35 -2.59
N ARG A 93 7.75 -11.84 -3.11
CA ARG A 93 7.01 -11.23 -4.22
C ARG A 93 5.78 -10.46 -3.74
N GLY A 94 5.65 -10.27 -2.42
CA GLY A 94 4.53 -9.58 -1.80
C GLY A 94 4.36 -8.16 -2.33
N ILE A 95 3.10 -7.74 -2.47
CA ILE A 95 2.72 -6.40 -2.91
C ILE A 95 1.88 -5.70 -1.85
N ALA A 96 1.64 -4.41 -2.07
CA ALA A 96 0.69 -3.63 -1.29
C ALA A 96 -0.07 -2.66 -2.19
N GLY A 97 -1.26 -2.28 -1.76
CA GLY A 97 -2.08 -1.30 -2.48
C GLY A 97 -3.40 -1.01 -1.80
N ILE A 98 -4.24 -0.29 -2.52
CA ILE A 98 -5.53 0.21 -2.05
C ILE A 98 -6.65 -0.39 -2.90
N ARG A 99 -7.75 -0.73 -2.23
CA ARG A 99 -9.08 -0.97 -2.81
C ARG A 99 -10.10 -0.20 -1.99
N GLY A 100 -10.85 0.72 -2.59
CA GLY A 100 -11.72 1.62 -1.85
C GLY A 100 -10.95 2.38 -0.75
N ARG A 101 -11.37 2.21 0.51
CA ARG A 101 -10.71 2.74 1.72
C ARG A 101 -9.79 1.75 2.43
N THR A 102 -9.59 0.56 1.87
CA THR A 102 -8.81 -0.51 2.49
C THR A 102 -7.37 -0.51 1.99
N LEU A 103 -6.41 -0.49 2.92
CA LEU A 103 -5.01 -0.80 2.65
C LEU A 103 -4.80 -2.32 2.73
N ILE A 104 -4.29 -2.93 1.66
CA ILE A 104 -3.92 -4.36 1.63
C ILE A 104 -2.40 -4.49 1.56
N ILE A 105 -1.81 -5.30 2.44
CA ILE A 105 -0.37 -5.55 2.50
C ILE A 105 -0.11 -7.06 2.56
N ASN A 106 0.73 -7.56 1.65
CA ASN A 106 1.25 -8.93 1.74
C ASN A 106 2.50 -8.99 2.61
N LEU A 107 2.49 -9.89 3.58
CA LEU A 107 3.64 -10.20 4.42
C LEU A 107 4.06 -11.66 4.16
N PRO A 108 5.36 -11.96 4.17
CA PRO A 108 5.82 -13.32 4.04
C PRO A 108 5.47 -14.15 5.28
N GLY A 109 5.50 -15.47 5.11
CA GLY A 109 5.25 -16.42 6.18
C GLY A 109 6.40 -16.48 7.20
N GLY A 110 6.07 -16.86 8.44
CA GLY A 110 7.03 -17.05 9.53
C GLY A 110 7.27 -15.80 10.38
N GLN A 111 7.14 -15.97 11.70
CA GLN A 111 7.09 -14.86 12.67
C GLN A 111 8.26 -13.87 12.57
N ALA A 112 9.49 -14.35 12.37
CA ALA A 112 10.67 -13.51 12.28
C ALA A 112 10.64 -12.60 11.02
N LEU A 113 10.25 -13.17 9.88
CA LEU A 113 10.24 -12.44 8.61
C LEU A 113 9.05 -11.49 8.52
N THR A 114 7.85 -11.95 8.93
CA THR A 114 6.67 -11.09 9.07
C THR A 114 6.97 -9.89 9.98
N GLY A 115 7.62 -10.12 11.14
CA GLY A 115 8.00 -9.04 12.06
C GLY A 115 9.01 -8.07 11.48
N ALA A 116 10.00 -8.55 10.72
CA ALA A 116 10.99 -7.70 10.06
C ALA A 116 10.37 -6.81 8.96
N PHE A 117 9.45 -7.37 8.16
CA PHE A 117 8.73 -6.65 7.11
C PHE A 117 7.81 -5.59 7.71
N LEU A 118 6.94 -6.00 8.63
CA LEU A 118 5.96 -5.10 9.25
C LEU A 118 6.63 -3.98 10.05
N GLY A 119 7.67 -4.29 10.84
CA GLY A 119 8.46 -3.27 11.54
C GLY A 119 9.19 -2.31 10.59
N GLY A 120 9.35 -2.67 9.32
CA GLY A 120 9.93 -1.79 8.31
C GLY A 120 9.00 -0.65 7.90
N ILE A 121 7.69 -0.81 8.03
CA ILE A 121 6.69 0.16 7.55
C ILE A 121 5.64 0.55 8.60
N SER A 122 5.65 -0.04 9.78
CA SER A 122 4.62 0.20 10.81
C SER A 122 4.39 1.69 11.10
N GLY A 123 5.46 2.49 11.15
CA GLY A 123 5.36 3.93 11.41
C GLY A 123 4.63 4.75 10.34
N VAL A 124 4.46 4.23 9.11
CA VAL A 124 3.76 4.94 8.02
C VAL A 124 2.32 4.46 7.83
N ILE A 125 1.96 3.27 8.32
CA ILE A 125 0.61 2.70 8.16
C ILE A 125 -0.49 3.65 8.64
N PRO A 126 -0.43 4.26 9.85
CA PRO A 126 -1.49 5.17 10.30
C PRO A 126 -1.70 6.37 9.37
N ALA A 127 -0.61 6.97 8.88
CA ALA A 127 -0.69 8.11 7.97
C ALA A 127 -1.25 7.74 6.60
N VAL A 128 -0.98 6.51 6.11
CA VAL A 128 -1.60 6.00 4.87
C VAL A 128 -3.10 5.80 5.09
N MET A 129 -3.49 5.17 6.19
CA MET A 129 -4.89 4.90 6.54
C MET A 129 -5.69 6.20 6.69
N GLU A 130 -5.14 7.18 7.40
CA GLU A 130 -5.74 8.52 7.51
C GLU A 130 -5.94 9.15 6.13
N ARG A 131 -4.94 9.08 5.24
CA ARG A 131 -5.05 9.68 3.91
C ARG A 131 -6.12 9.03 3.02
N ILE A 132 -6.29 7.71 3.10
CA ILE A 132 -7.27 6.98 2.27
C ILE A 132 -8.68 6.97 2.87
N GLY A 133 -8.81 7.27 4.16
CA GLY A 133 -10.09 7.33 4.87
C GLY A 133 -10.80 8.70 4.77
N VAL A 134 -10.17 9.72 4.20
CA VAL A 134 -10.83 11.02 3.96
C VAL A 134 -11.75 10.87 2.75
N GLU A 135 -13.05 11.06 2.96
CA GLU A 135 -14.02 11.23 1.87
C GLU A 135 -13.74 12.57 1.18
N ASP A 136 -13.40 12.54 -0.11
CA ASP A 136 -13.38 13.76 -0.92
C ASP A 136 -14.84 14.22 -1.12
N GLU A 137 -15.33 15.10 -0.25
CA GLU A 137 -16.58 15.87 -0.45
C GLU A 137 -16.44 16.93 -1.57
N GLN A 138 -15.30 17.01 -2.25
CA GLN A 138 -15.12 17.98 -3.34
C GLN A 138 -15.86 17.49 -4.58
N PRO A 139 -16.91 18.18 -5.05
CA PRO A 139 -17.52 17.86 -6.32
C PRO A 139 -16.43 17.97 -7.40
N VAL A 140 -16.28 16.91 -8.19
CA VAL A 140 -15.50 16.97 -9.43
C VAL A 140 -16.16 18.02 -10.29
N THR A 141 -15.63 19.24 -10.26
CA THR A 141 -16.04 20.28 -11.20
C THR A 141 -15.36 19.94 -12.52
N GLU A 142 -16.08 19.19 -13.36
CA GLU A 142 -15.77 19.13 -14.78
C GLU A 142 -15.70 20.58 -15.30
N ASP A 143 -14.57 20.92 -15.92
CA ASP A 143 -14.34 22.15 -16.68
C ASP A 143 -14.41 23.48 -15.90
N ALA A 144 -13.58 23.66 -14.87
CA ALA A 144 -13.18 25.01 -14.49
C ALA A 144 -12.45 25.67 -15.68
N PRO A 145 -12.92 26.81 -16.24
CA PRO A 145 -12.27 27.44 -17.38
C PRO A 145 -10.85 27.83 -17.02
N VAL A 146 -9.88 27.49 -17.88
CA VAL A 146 -8.54 28.06 -17.78
C VAL A 146 -8.66 29.55 -18.10
N GLU A 147 -8.63 30.38 -17.05
CA GLU A 147 -8.61 31.84 -17.15
C GLU A 147 -7.47 32.28 -18.10
N PRO A 148 -7.78 32.97 -19.22
CA PRO A 148 -6.75 33.45 -20.13
C PRO A 148 -5.96 34.58 -19.45
N GLY A 149 -4.75 34.28 -18.99
CA GLY A 149 -3.87 35.25 -18.34
C GLY A 149 -2.91 34.68 -17.30
N GLN A 150 -3.04 33.42 -16.90
CA GLN A 150 -2.00 32.79 -16.09
C GLN A 150 -0.81 32.46 -16.99
N GLU A 151 0.25 33.26 -16.89
CA GLU A 151 1.54 32.97 -17.50
C GLU A 151 1.94 31.54 -17.13
N ASN A 152 1.87 30.65 -18.12
CA ASN A 152 2.55 29.36 -18.06
C ASN A 152 4.04 29.67 -17.90
N ILE A 153 4.53 29.68 -16.67
CA ILE A 153 5.95 29.64 -16.36
C ILE A 153 6.44 28.26 -16.82
N ARG A 154 6.62 28.11 -18.13
CA ARG A 154 7.41 27.00 -18.66
C ARG A 154 8.81 27.22 -18.09
N PRO A 155 9.37 26.28 -17.31
CA PRO A 155 10.72 26.44 -16.81
C PRO A 155 11.64 26.65 -18.00
N ARG A 156 12.27 27.84 -18.05
CA ARG A 156 13.26 28.18 -19.06
C ARG A 156 14.47 27.28 -18.81
N SER A 157 14.51 26.15 -19.50
CA SER A 157 15.69 25.29 -19.70
C SER A 157 16.59 25.07 -18.48
N GLY A 158 16.43 23.92 -17.84
CA GLY A 158 17.53 23.19 -17.19
C GLY A 158 17.71 23.44 -15.69
N ALA A 159 17.36 22.42 -14.92
CA ALA A 159 17.41 22.29 -13.46
C ALA A 159 16.32 23.05 -12.67
N LEU A 160 15.58 22.28 -11.88
CA LEU A 160 14.64 22.76 -10.88
C LEU A 160 15.43 23.51 -9.79
N ASP A 161 15.27 24.84 -9.70
CA ASP A 161 15.83 25.61 -8.59
C ASP A 161 15.11 25.23 -7.29
N LYS A 162 15.89 24.84 -6.27
CA LYS A 162 15.38 24.43 -4.97
C LYS A 162 14.64 25.56 -4.26
N GLU A 163 15.10 26.80 -4.46
CA GLU A 163 14.50 27.98 -3.83
C GLU A 163 13.18 28.34 -4.51
N GLU A 164 13.14 28.28 -5.85
CA GLU A 164 11.92 28.45 -6.63
C GLU A 164 10.87 27.39 -6.28
N PHE A 165 11.28 26.12 -6.15
CA PHE A 165 10.38 25.03 -5.78
C PHE A 165 9.89 25.15 -4.33
N ALA A 166 10.76 25.55 -3.39
CA ALA A 166 10.34 25.81 -2.01
C ALA A 166 9.34 26.97 -1.92
N ALA A 167 9.56 28.05 -2.67
CA ALA A 167 8.63 29.18 -2.76
C ALA A 167 7.30 28.78 -3.40
N PHE A 168 7.31 27.87 -4.39
CA PHE A 168 6.09 27.29 -4.97
C PHE A 168 5.28 26.52 -3.93
N LEU A 169 5.91 25.64 -3.14
CA LEU A 169 5.22 24.87 -2.09
C LEU A 169 4.59 25.77 -1.02
N GLN A 170 5.29 26.84 -0.61
CA GLN A 170 4.77 27.78 0.38
C GLN A 170 3.55 28.59 -0.10
N ARG A 171 3.41 28.82 -1.41
CA ARG A 171 2.24 29.52 -1.96
C ARG A 171 0.99 28.66 -1.86
N ARG A 172 1.08 27.35 -2.09
CA ARG A 172 -0.07 26.43 -1.97
C ARG A 172 -0.56 26.27 -0.54
N GLN A 173 0.34 26.27 0.45
CA GLN A 173 -0.04 26.17 1.87
C GLN A 173 -0.81 27.39 2.43
N LYS A 174 -0.89 28.50 1.68
CA LYS A 174 -1.65 29.70 2.08
C LYS A 174 -3.02 29.80 1.40
N SER A 175 -3.39 28.83 0.58
CA SER A 175 -4.63 28.85 -0.22
C SER A 175 -5.62 27.73 0.15
N GLU A 176 -5.34 27.00 1.22
CA GLU A 176 -6.23 26.06 1.91
C GLU A 176 -6.63 26.65 3.27
#